data_AF-A0A958GVW9-F1
#
_entry.id   AF-A0A958GVW9-F1
#
_cell.length_a   1.000
_cell.length_b   1.000
_cell.length_c   1.000
_cell.angle_alpha   90.00
_cell.angle_beta   90.00
_cell.angle_gamma   90.00
#
_symmetry.space_group_name_H-M   'P 1'
#
loop_
_entity.id
_entity.type
_entity.pdbx_description
1 polymer ?
#
loop_
_entity_poly.entity_id
_entity_poly.type
_entity_poly.pdbx_seq_one_letter_code
_entity_poly.pdbx_strand_id
1 'polypeptide(L)'
;MSDISNPFIENLKIFNRKERYHLLRFVMGGPFTLGDEFRKKLKVTLDGLEIPDGVDFIAMDYHLDWLAACAALGKRRATREDTTFPNRQLIDAGKDYWISDTNQRKGVRQISGNQEDVDLLIAYRDPKDGELVHLIFCEAKGDTGWTRKQIVSKIERLKAIFNRSKMHLELHFVLVGPNPKSKIASFEKYEGHFEEKIHWPDWASNTERTGIPFIQMSIDFPLRKPTRIDNGKGHYTDWALETVTSFQAGAENEAEPD
;
A
#
# COMPACT_ATOMS: atom_id res chain seq x y z
N MET A 1 -29.35 9.69 9.58
CA MET A 1 -28.42 10.72 9.09
C MET A 1 -28.16 10.42 7.63
N SER A 2 -28.43 11.35 6.72
CA SER A 2 -28.08 11.18 5.31
C SER A 2 -26.57 10.96 5.21
N ASP A 3 -26.16 9.79 4.72
CA ASP A 3 -24.75 9.49 4.43
C ASP A 3 -24.29 10.41 3.31
N ILE A 4 -23.78 11.59 3.68
CA ILE A 4 -23.21 12.53 2.72
C ILE A 4 -21.92 11.86 2.25
N SER A 5 -21.97 11.24 1.07
CA SER A 5 -20.84 10.54 0.49
C SER A 5 -19.67 11.51 0.34
N ASN A 6 -18.50 11.15 0.87
CA ASN A 6 -17.30 11.98 0.70
C ASN A 6 -16.84 11.92 -0.78
N PRO A 7 -16.75 13.06 -1.50
CA PRO A 7 -16.44 13.08 -2.93
C PRO A 7 -15.12 12.41 -3.29
N PHE A 8 -14.11 12.49 -2.42
CA PHE A 8 -12.81 11.86 -2.66
C PHE A 8 -12.91 10.33 -2.59
N ILE A 9 -13.62 9.78 -1.60
CA ILE A 9 -13.88 8.34 -1.50
C ILE A 9 -14.72 7.85 -2.70
N GLU A 10 -15.72 8.62 -3.13
CA GLU A 10 -16.48 8.30 -4.33
C GLU A 10 -15.62 8.29 -5.59
N ASN A 11 -14.66 9.21 -5.68
CA ASN A 11 -13.68 9.19 -6.77
C ASN A 11 -12.80 7.94 -6.71
N LEU A 12 -12.36 7.49 -5.54
CA LEU A 12 -11.60 6.24 -5.41
C LEU A 12 -12.38 5.05 -5.99
N LYS A 13 -13.70 5.00 -5.74
CA LYS A 13 -14.59 3.97 -6.31
C LYS A 13 -14.71 4.10 -7.84
N ILE A 14 -14.91 5.32 -8.36
CA ILE A 14 -15.12 5.59 -9.78
C ILE A 14 -13.86 5.29 -10.62
N PHE A 15 -12.67 5.67 -10.12
CA PHE A 15 -11.42 5.47 -10.85
C PHE A 15 -10.87 4.06 -10.73
N ASN A 16 -11.37 3.21 -9.82
CA ASN A 16 -10.91 1.83 -9.69
C ASN A 16 -11.31 0.98 -10.91
N ARG A 17 -10.41 0.91 -11.89
CA ARG A 17 -10.58 0.11 -13.11
C ARG A 17 -9.82 -1.21 -13.07
N LYS A 18 -9.32 -1.65 -11.91
CA LYS A 18 -8.50 -2.85 -11.84
C LYS A 18 -9.34 -4.11 -11.99
N GLU A 19 -9.19 -4.80 -13.12
CA GLU A 19 -9.95 -6.01 -13.43
C GLU A 19 -9.80 -7.10 -12.36
N ARG A 20 -8.58 -7.28 -11.81
CA ARG A 20 -8.31 -8.25 -10.73
C ARG A 20 -9.13 -7.99 -9.47
N TYR A 21 -9.33 -6.73 -9.09
CA TYR A 21 -10.17 -6.36 -7.96
C TYR A 21 -11.65 -6.72 -8.20
N HIS A 22 -12.17 -6.40 -9.39
CA HIS A 22 -13.57 -6.68 -9.74
C HIS A 22 -13.83 -8.19 -9.86
N LEU A 23 -12.88 -8.94 -10.42
CA LEU A 23 -12.92 -10.40 -10.48
C LEU A 23 -12.94 -11.02 -9.09
N LEU A 24 -12.07 -10.57 -8.17
CA LEU A 24 -12.02 -11.10 -6.81
C LEU A 24 -13.38 -10.92 -6.10
N ARG A 25 -13.99 -9.73 -6.19
CA ARG A 25 -15.32 -9.47 -5.62
C ARG A 25 -16.40 -10.37 -6.22
N PHE A 26 -16.36 -10.58 -7.54
CA PHE A 26 -17.28 -11.47 -8.21
C PHE A 26 -17.15 -12.91 -7.71
N VAL A 27 -15.91 -13.41 -7.60
CA VAL A 27 -15.63 -14.78 -7.12
C VAL A 27 -16.00 -14.96 -5.64
N MET A 28 -15.80 -13.95 -4.80
CA MET A 28 -16.18 -13.99 -3.39
C MET A 28 -17.70 -13.93 -3.17
N GLY A 29 -18.49 -13.59 -4.18
CA GLY A 29 -19.94 -13.42 -4.06
C GLY A 29 -20.36 -12.26 -3.15
N GLY A 30 -19.44 -11.32 -2.85
CA GLY A 30 -19.64 -10.31 -1.81
C GLY A 30 -18.64 -9.16 -1.86
N PRO A 31 -18.72 -8.22 -0.89
CA PRO A 31 -17.74 -7.15 -0.77
C PRO A 31 -16.36 -7.70 -0.42
N PHE A 32 -15.32 -7.05 -0.95
CA PHE A 32 -13.96 -7.25 -0.44
C PHE A 32 -13.84 -6.43 0.85
N THR A 33 -13.59 -7.08 1.98
CA THR A 33 -13.59 -6.44 3.31
C THR A 33 -12.30 -6.71 4.06
N LEU A 34 -12.02 -5.86 5.05
CA LEU A 34 -10.88 -6.03 5.94
C LEU A 34 -11.19 -7.12 6.98
N GLY A 35 -10.32 -8.13 7.10
CA GLY A 35 -10.42 -9.12 8.16
C GLY A 35 -10.02 -8.56 9.53
N ASP A 36 -10.67 -9.04 10.60
CA ASP A 36 -10.47 -8.53 11.96
C ASP A 36 -9.03 -8.66 12.45
N GLU A 37 -8.36 -9.78 12.13
CA GLU A 37 -6.95 -9.98 12.50
C GLU A 37 -6.02 -8.96 11.86
N PHE A 38 -6.26 -8.62 10.59
CA PHE A 38 -5.46 -7.60 9.91
C PHE A 38 -5.77 -6.20 10.44
N ARG A 39 -7.04 -5.90 10.76
CA ARG A 39 -7.45 -4.64 11.41
C ARG A 39 -6.75 -4.46 12.77
N LYS A 40 -6.73 -5.51 13.62
CA LYS A 40 -6.02 -5.48 14.92
C LYS A 40 -4.52 -5.22 14.73
N LYS A 41 -3.89 -5.87 13.75
CA LYS A 41 -2.47 -5.65 13.44
C LYS A 41 -2.21 -4.21 12.99
N LEU A 42 -3.06 -3.64 12.12
CA LEU A 42 -2.96 -2.24 11.72
C LEU A 42 -3.06 -1.30 12.92
N LYS A 43 -4.04 -1.49 13.80
CA LYS A 43 -4.20 -0.69 15.02
C LYS A 43 -2.93 -0.68 15.87
N VAL A 44 -2.31 -1.84 16.11
CA VAL A 44 -1.07 -1.93 16.87
C VAL A 44 0.11 -1.32 16.12
N THR A 45 0.22 -1.56 14.81
CA THR A 45 1.34 -1.09 13.98
C THR A 45 1.32 0.42 13.73
N LEU A 46 0.14 1.03 13.75
CA LEU A 46 -0.11 2.46 13.53
C LEU A 46 -0.49 3.17 14.85
N ASP A 47 0.22 2.83 15.94
CA ASP A 47 0.19 3.54 17.22
C ASP A 47 -1.22 3.76 17.81
N GLY A 48 -2.08 2.74 17.73
CA GLY A 48 -3.43 2.75 18.29
C GLY A 48 -4.51 3.32 17.37
N LEU A 49 -4.21 3.53 16.08
CA LEU A 49 -5.18 4.02 15.10
C LEU A 49 -6.45 3.16 15.08
N GLU A 50 -7.58 3.79 15.40
CA GLU A 50 -8.89 3.13 15.35
C GLU A 50 -9.38 3.06 13.90
N ILE A 51 -9.62 1.84 13.43
CA ILE A 51 -10.15 1.56 12.09
C ILE A 51 -11.55 0.98 12.29
N PRO A 52 -12.59 1.51 11.62
CA PRO A 52 -13.95 1.01 11.76
C PRO A 52 -14.10 -0.41 11.18
N ASP A 53 -15.13 -1.12 11.65
CA ASP A 53 -15.43 -2.48 11.19
C ASP A 53 -15.74 -2.52 9.68
N GLY A 54 -16.44 -1.49 9.20
CA GLY A 54 -16.60 -1.21 7.77
C GLY A 54 -15.77 0.00 7.37
N VAL A 55 -14.88 -0.18 6.40
CA VAL A 55 -14.16 0.94 5.75
C VAL A 55 -14.95 1.42 4.55
N ASP A 56 -14.88 2.71 4.24
CA ASP A 56 -15.65 3.30 3.14
C ASP A 56 -15.13 2.85 1.75
N PHE A 57 -13.85 2.49 1.66
CA PHE A 57 -13.22 1.96 0.45
C PHE A 57 -12.02 1.05 0.76
N ILE A 58 -11.91 -0.04 0.00
CA ILE A 58 -10.76 -0.94 0.01
C ILE A 58 -10.56 -1.51 -1.40
N ALA A 59 -9.31 -1.50 -1.88
CA ALA A 59 -8.96 -2.02 -3.20
C ALA A 59 -7.54 -2.57 -3.24
N MET A 60 -7.33 -3.59 -4.06
CA MET A 60 -6.01 -4.13 -4.37
C MET A 60 -5.47 -3.57 -5.68
N ASP A 61 -4.14 -3.55 -5.82
CA ASP A 61 -3.42 -3.08 -7.00
C ASP A 61 -3.96 -1.72 -7.53
N TYR A 62 -4.13 -0.75 -6.62
CA TYR A 62 -4.74 0.54 -6.95
C TYR A 62 -3.72 1.50 -7.58
N HIS A 63 -3.97 1.94 -8.80
CA HIS A 63 -2.99 2.69 -9.59
C HIS A 63 -2.73 4.11 -9.05
N LEU A 64 -1.47 4.54 -9.00
CA LEU A 64 -1.11 5.87 -8.50
C LEU A 64 -1.66 7.02 -9.36
N ASP A 65 -1.69 6.89 -10.68
CA ASP A 65 -2.35 7.89 -11.55
C ASP A 65 -3.86 8.07 -11.22
N TRP A 66 -4.56 7.01 -10.81
CA TRP A 66 -5.97 7.12 -10.36
C TRP A 66 -6.07 7.86 -9.02
N LEU A 67 -5.13 7.59 -8.12
CA LEU A 67 -5.04 8.29 -6.84
C LEU A 67 -4.72 9.79 -7.04
N ALA A 68 -3.79 10.10 -7.94
CA ALA A 68 -3.48 11.47 -8.35
C ALA A 68 -4.72 12.17 -8.92
N ALA A 69 -5.51 11.45 -9.72
CA ALA A 69 -6.77 11.97 -10.24
C ALA A 69 -7.75 12.31 -9.09
N CYS A 70 -7.91 11.40 -8.13
CA CYS A 70 -8.76 11.65 -6.96
C CYS A 70 -8.30 12.88 -6.16
N ALA A 71 -7.00 13.00 -5.91
CA ALA A 71 -6.42 14.09 -5.13
C ALA A 71 -6.62 15.46 -5.78
N ALA A 72 -6.43 15.58 -7.11
CA ALA A 72 -6.59 16.88 -7.77
C ALA A 72 -8.06 17.25 -8.07
N LEU A 73 -9.00 16.30 -8.09
CA LEU A 73 -10.44 16.62 -8.05
C LEU A 73 -10.88 17.14 -6.67
N GLY A 74 -10.21 16.72 -5.59
CA GLY A 74 -10.48 17.17 -4.24
C GLY A 74 -11.94 16.94 -3.84
N LYS A 75 -12.63 18.02 -3.41
CA LYS A 75 -14.04 17.97 -2.98
C LYS A 75 -15.04 17.82 -4.13
N ARG A 76 -14.59 17.73 -5.38
CA ARG A 76 -15.45 17.52 -6.55
C ARG A 76 -15.54 16.04 -6.89
N ARG A 77 -16.77 15.55 -7.10
CA ARG A 77 -17.00 14.21 -7.64
C ARG A 77 -16.77 14.20 -9.16
N ALA A 78 -16.09 13.17 -9.66
CA ALA A 78 -15.95 12.91 -11.08
C ALA A 78 -17.32 12.57 -11.71
N THR A 79 -17.64 13.17 -12.85
CA THR A 79 -18.86 12.90 -13.62
C THR A 79 -18.53 12.19 -14.93
N ARG A 80 -19.54 11.66 -15.62
CA ARG A 80 -19.36 11.05 -16.95
C ARG A 80 -18.92 12.06 -18.02
N GLU A 81 -19.16 13.34 -17.77
CA GLU A 81 -18.80 14.45 -18.67
C GLU A 81 -17.35 14.91 -18.43
N ASP A 82 -16.69 14.44 -17.37
CA ASP A 82 -15.29 14.70 -17.12
C ASP A 82 -14.41 13.93 -18.11
N THR A 83 -14.20 14.52 -19.29
CA THR A 83 -13.33 13.98 -20.34
C THR A 83 -11.87 14.40 -20.21
N THR A 84 -11.58 15.36 -19.34
CA THR A 84 -10.24 15.91 -19.14
C THR A 84 -9.94 16.11 -17.66
N PHE A 85 -8.80 15.61 -17.21
CA PHE A 85 -8.27 15.93 -15.90
C PHE A 85 -7.55 17.29 -15.94
N PRO A 86 -7.75 18.21 -14.97
CA PRO A 86 -7.03 19.48 -14.93
C PRO A 86 -5.53 19.24 -14.67
N ASN A 87 -4.78 18.96 -15.73
CA ASN A 87 -3.34 18.76 -15.69
C ASN A 87 -2.55 20.10 -15.68
N ARG A 88 -3.25 21.23 -15.82
CA ARG A 88 -2.62 22.55 -16.06
C ARG A 88 -1.82 23.06 -14.85
N GLN A 89 -2.26 22.77 -13.62
CA GLN A 89 -1.50 23.12 -12.41
C GLN A 89 -0.29 22.19 -12.13
N LEU A 90 -0.08 21.15 -12.95
CA LEU A 90 1.02 20.19 -12.79
C LEU A 90 2.20 20.46 -13.73
N ILE A 91 1.99 21.29 -14.76
CA ILE A 91 3.00 21.65 -15.77
C ILE A 91 3.67 23.01 -15.42
N ASP A 92 2.95 23.93 -14.77
CA ASP A 92 3.44 25.30 -14.51
C ASP A 92 4.34 25.46 -13.26
N ALA A 93 4.45 24.43 -12.41
CA ALA A 93 5.36 24.45 -11.26
C ALA A 93 6.75 23.93 -11.66
N GLY A 94 7.36 24.55 -12.68
CA GLY A 94 8.62 24.14 -13.31
C GLY A 94 9.87 24.16 -12.42
N LYS A 95 9.76 24.06 -11.10
CA LYS A 95 10.88 23.95 -10.16
C LYS A 95 10.43 23.05 -9.00
N ASP A 96 11.30 22.14 -8.61
CA ASP A 96 11.24 21.34 -7.38
C ASP A 96 10.28 20.14 -7.41
N TYR A 97 10.63 19.13 -8.20
CA TYR A 97 10.79 17.75 -7.72
C TYR A 97 11.31 16.90 -8.89
N TRP A 98 12.55 16.43 -8.81
CA TRP A 98 13.17 15.55 -9.80
C TRP A 98 13.22 14.13 -9.24
N ILE A 99 12.51 13.18 -9.87
CA ILE A 99 12.83 11.75 -9.73
C ILE A 99 13.24 11.29 -11.12
N SER A 100 14.53 11.36 -11.42
CA SER A 100 15.10 10.79 -12.64
C SER A 100 15.60 9.39 -12.37
N ASP A 101 15.25 8.42 -13.21
CA ASP A 101 16.04 7.19 -13.34
C ASP A 101 16.70 7.03 -14.72
N THR A 102 16.55 8.02 -15.61
CA THR A 102 17.23 8.01 -16.91
C THR A 102 17.49 9.42 -17.41
N ASN A 103 18.71 9.62 -17.92
CA ASN A 103 19.36 10.84 -18.41
C ASN A 103 18.65 11.63 -19.54
N GLN A 104 17.37 12.01 -19.38
CA GLN A 104 16.74 13.01 -20.24
C GLN A 104 15.78 13.90 -19.46
N ARG A 105 16.05 15.21 -19.50
CA ARG A 105 15.26 16.30 -18.88
C ARG A 105 13.77 16.19 -19.22
N LYS A 106 12.98 15.58 -18.34
CA LYS A 106 11.50 15.64 -18.36
C LYS A 106 11.02 15.73 -16.91
N GLY A 107 10.26 16.78 -16.59
CA GLY A 107 9.71 17.00 -15.25
C GLY A 107 8.86 15.83 -14.77
N VAL A 108 8.74 15.67 -13.45
CA VAL A 108 7.91 14.63 -12.84
C VAL A 108 6.46 14.88 -13.24
N ARG A 109 5.92 14.00 -14.09
CA ARG A 109 4.48 13.95 -14.33
C ARG A 109 3.86 13.16 -13.19
N GLN A 110 2.95 13.76 -12.43
CA GLN A 110 2.15 13.02 -11.43
C GLN A 110 1.31 11.90 -12.07
N ILE A 111 0.98 12.05 -13.37
CA ILE A 111 0.38 11.02 -14.20
C ILE A 111 1.41 10.66 -15.27
N SER A 112 2.15 9.59 -15.02
CA SER A 112 3.30 9.22 -15.86
C SER A 112 2.94 8.19 -16.92
N GLY A 113 1.79 7.51 -16.79
CA GLY A 113 1.48 6.31 -17.57
C GLY A 113 2.35 5.11 -17.19
N ASN A 114 3.25 5.25 -16.21
CA ASN A 114 3.95 4.11 -15.63
C ASN A 114 3.00 3.39 -14.67
N GLN A 115 2.95 2.07 -14.82
CA GLN A 115 2.15 1.19 -13.97
C GLN A 115 2.83 1.01 -12.62
N GLU A 116 2.61 1.98 -11.73
CA GLU A 116 2.85 1.78 -10.30
C GLU A 116 1.52 1.75 -9.56
N ASP A 117 1.30 0.65 -8.85
CA ASP A 117 0.10 0.36 -8.07
C ASP A 117 0.46 0.33 -6.57
N VAL A 118 -0.52 0.59 -5.72
CA VAL A 118 -0.50 0.26 -4.29
C VAL A 118 -1.08 -1.13 -4.14
N ASP A 119 -0.39 -2.05 -3.45
CA ASP A 119 -0.82 -3.45 -3.38
C ASP A 119 -2.19 -3.57 -2.68
N LEU A 120 -2.39 -2.81 -1.60
CA LEU A 120 -3.69 -2.65 -0.93
C LEU A 120 -3.86 -1.19 -0.44
N LEU A 121 -4.95 -0.56 -0.87
CA LEU A 121 -5.38 0.78 -0.44
C LEU A 121 -6.64 0.67 0.41
N ILE A 122 -6.62 1.26 1.60
CA ILE A 122 -7.77 1.39 2.50
C ILE A 122 -8.07 2.87 2.70
N ALA A 123 -9.35 3.25 2.62
CA ALA A 123 -9.80 4.59 2.94
C ALA A 123 -11.06 4.58 3.81
N TYR A 124 -11.08 5.42 4.83
CA TYR A 124 -12.26 5.62 5.69
C TYR A 124 -12.27 7.03 6.27
N ARG A 125 -13.47 7.56 6.51
CA ARG A 125 -13.68 8.81 7.25
C ARG A 125 -13.36 8.61 8.73
N ASP A 126 -12.68 9.56 9.36
CA ASP A 126 -12.46 9.50 10.81
C ASP A 126 -13.82 9.50 11.53
N PRO A 127 -14.09 8.54 12.44
CA PRO A 127 -15.38 8.47 13.14
C PRO A 127 -15.66 9.68 14.05
N LYS A 128 -14.63 10.39 14.50
CA LYS A 128 -14.67 11.58 15.35
C LYS A 128 -14.64 12.87 14.52
N ASP A 129 -13.92 12.86 13.39
CA ASP A 129 -13.90 13.95 12.41
C ASP A 129 -14.39 13.46 11.03
N GLY A 130 -15.68 13.63 10.76
CA GLY A 130 -16.30 13.15 9.52
C GLY A 130 -15.77 13.79 8.22
N GLU A 131 -14.98 14.86 8.29
CA GLU A 131 -14.32 15.47 7.12
C GLU A 131 -12.93 14.90 6.86
N LEU A 132 -12.22 14.43 7.91
CA LEU A 132 -10.92 13.80 7.79
C LEU A 132 -11.06 12.41 7.16
N VAL A 133 -10.21 12.11 6.18
CA VAL A 133 -10.13 10.78 5.56
C VAL A 133 -8.77 10.18 5.82
N HIS A 134 -8.75 9.00 6.43
CA HIS A 134 -7.54 8.19 6.57
C HIS A 134 -7.29 7.41 5.28
N LEU A 135 -6.04 7.42 4.82
CA LEU A 135 -5.54 6.61 3.71
C LEU A 135 -4.41 5.72 4.19
N ILE A 136 -4.64 4.41 4.18
CA ILE A 136 -3.62 3.42 4.52
C ILE A 136 -3.14 2.75 3.24
N PHE A 137 -1.87 2.97 2.92
CA PHE A 137 -1.13 2.33 1.85
C PHE A 137 -0.41 1.11 2.41
N CYS A 138 -0.77 -0.08 1.93
CA CYS A 138 -0.14 -1.32 2.31
C CYS A 138 0.62 -1.88 1.11
N GLU A 139 1.95 -1.98 1.25
CA GLU A 139 2.81 -2.52 0.21
C GLU A 139 3.31 -3.90 0.59
N ALA A 140 2.93 -4.89 -0.19
CA ALA A 140 3.08 -6.29 0.13
C ALA A 140 4.26 -6.90 -0.64
N LYS A 141 5.02 -7.76 0.04
CA LYS A 141 5.94 -8.66 -0.64
C LYS A 141 5.93 -10.04 -0.02
N GLY A 142 5.90 -11.02 -0.93
CA GLY A 142 6.25 -12.39 -0.62
C GLY A 142 7.77 -12.57 -0.64
N ASP A 143 8.32 -12.84 -1.82
CA ASP A 143 9.65 -13.49 -1.94
C ASP A 143 10.86 -12.56 -1.98
N THR A 144 10.64 -11.31 -2.37
CA THR A 144 11.70 -10.32 -2.33
C THR A 144 11.46 -9.40 -1.14
N GLY A 145 12.53 -8.90 -0.52
CA GLY A 145 12.37 -7.73 0.35
C GLY A 145 12.32 -6.45 -0.48
N TRP A 146 12.01 -5.34 0.16
CA TRP A 146 12.01 -4.03 -0.47
C TRP A 146 13.42 -3.48 -0.57
N THR A 147 13.74 -2.83 -1.68
CA THR A 147 14.98 -2.04 -1.77
C THR A 147 14.72 -0.62 -1.29
N ARG A 148 15.75 0.05 -0.75
CA ARG A 148 15.68 1.48 -0.39
C ARG A 148 15.16 2.33 -1.54
N LYS A 149 15.65 2.07 -2.77
CA LYS A 149 15.22 2.76 -3.98
C LYS A 149 13.72 2.60 -4.25
N GLN A 150 13.17 1.38 -4.11
CA GLN A 150 11.75 1.12 -4.33
C GLN A 150 10.88 1.92 -3.37
N ILE A 151 11.22 1.90 -2.08
CA ILE A 151 10.42 2.58 -1.06
C ILE A 151 10.52 4.10 -1.15
N VAL A 152 11.73 4.64 -1.28
CA VAL A 152 11.92 6.09 -1.47
C VAL A 152 11.16 6.56 -2.70
N SER A 153 11.28 5.84 -3.82
CA SER A 153 10.59 6.19 -5.05
C SER A 153 9.06 6.17 -4.90
N LYS A 154 8.51 5.22 -4.13
CA LYS A 154 7.07 5.15 -3.82
C LYS A 154 6.62 6.33 -2.95
N ILE A 155 7.34 6.59 -1.85
CA ILE A 155 7.00 7.66 -0.90
C ILE A 155 7.09 9.03 -1.57
N GLU A 156 8.12 9.32 -2.37
CA GLU A 156 8.24 10.61 -3.03
C GLU A 156 7.14 10.84 -4.07
N ARG A 157 6.63 9.78 -4.73
CA ARG A 157 5.45 9.89 -5.61
C ARG A 157 4.17 10.17 -4.83
N LEU A 158 3.96 9.48 -3.70
CA LEU A 158 2.81 9.75 -2.82
C LEU A 158 2.86 11.18 -2.28
N LYS A 159 4.03 11.65 -1.82
CA LYS A 159 4.25 13.07 -1.46
C LYS A 159 3.88 13.99 -2.60
N ALA A 160 4.36 13.71 -3.81
CA ALA A 160 4.06 14.54 -4.97
C ALA A 160 2.55 14.61 -5.25
N ILE A 161 1.81 13.51 -5.10
CA ILE A 161 0.35 13.46 -5.26
C ILE A 161 -0.35 14.32 -4.20
N PHE A 162 0.01 14.15 -2.93
CA PHE A 162 -0.76 14.71 -1.82
C PHE A 162 -0.32 16.10 -1.35
N ASN A 163 0.92 16.54 -1.64
CA ASN A 163 1.40 17.88 -1.29
C ASN A 163 0.56 19.02 -1.90
N ARG A 164 -0.26 18.73 -2.90
CA ARG A 164 -1.15 19.69 -3.58
C ARG A 164 -2.63 19.41 -3.34
N SER A 165 -2.95 18.36 -2.58
CA SER A 165 -4.32 18.02 -2.25
C SER A 165 -4.90 19.09 -1.32
N LYS A 166 -6.13 19.53 -1.61
CA LYS A 166 -6.90 20.41 -0.71
C LYS A 166 -7.84 19.61 0.21
N MET A 167 -7.70 18.29 0.22
CA MET A 167 -8.47 17.38 1.06
C MET A 167 -7.88 17.30 2.45
N HIS A 168 -8.73 17.11 3.45
CA HIS A 168 -8.31 16.78 4.80
C HIS A 168 -7.98 15.28 4.84
N LEU A 169 -6.71 14.94 4.67
CA LEU A 169 -6.25 13.55 4.56
C LEU A 169 -5.19 13.27 5.62
N GLU A 170 -5.32 12.13 6.29
CA GLU A 170 -4.28 11.53 7.12
C GLU A 170 -3.72 10.32 6.38
N LEU A 171 -2.43 10.32 6.07
CA LEU A 171 -1.80 9.24 5.32
C LEU A 171 -1.15 8.23 6.29
N HIS A 172 -1.06 6.97 5.89
CA HIS A 172 -0.37 5.90 6.63
C HIS A 172 0.31 4.97 5.63
N PHE A 173 1.56 4.60 5.85
CA PHE A 173 2.29 3.67 4.98
C PHE A 173 2.79 2.45 5.76
N VAL A 174 2.43 1.25 5.28
CA VAL A 174 2.71 -0.01 5.97
C VAL A 174 3.29 -1.01 4.98
N LEU A 175 4.36 -1.69 5.39
CA LEU A 175 4.89 -2.84 4.68
C LEU A 175 4.24 -4.13 5.18
N VAL A 176 3.92 -5.04 4.27
CA VAL A 176 3.26 -6.31 4.60
C VAL A 176 4.05 -7.48 4.02
N GLY A 177 4.43 -8.45 4.83
CA GLY A 177 5.16 -9.62 4.31
C GLY A 177 5.41 -10.71 5.35
N PRO A 178 5.93 -11.87 4.94
CA PRO A 178 6.10 -13.02 5.84
C PRO A 178 7.23 -12.84 6.85
N ASN A 179 8.25 -12.05 6.53
CA ASN A 179 9.44 -11.93 7.36
C ASN A 179 9.86 -10.45 7.56
N PRO A 180 9.75 -9.89 8.78
CA PRO A 180 10.20 -8.52 9.08
C PRO A 180 11.70 -8.33 8.85
N LYS A 181 12.50 -9.40 8.98
CA LYS A 181 13.97 -9.39 8.76
C LYS A 181 14.34 -9.46 7.28
N SER A 182 13.39 -9.76 6.38
CA SER A 182 13.64 -9.73 4.95
C SER A 182 13.76 -8.29 4.42
N LYS A 183 14.95 -7.72 4.62
CA LYS A 183 15.55 -6.60 3.88
C LYS A 183 15.23 -5.16 4.29
N ILE A 184 14.68 -4.89 5.48
CA ILE A 184 15.01 -3.60 6.13
C ILE A 184 16.53 -3.53 6.42
N ALA A 185 17.18 -4.67 6.64
CA ALA A 185 18.65 -4.76 6.74
C ALA A 185 19.42 -4.34 5.45
N SER A 186 18.74 -4.16 4.30
CA SER A 186 19.37 -3.57 3.10
C SER A 186 19.42 -2.04 3.12
N PHE A 187 18.77 -1.40 4.11
CA PHE A 187 19.00 0.01 4.43
C PHE A 187 20.35 0.21 5.14
N GLU A 188 20.79 -0.76 5.96
CA GLU A 188 22.07 -0.72 6.68
C GLU A 188 23.25 -1.14 5.79
N LYS A 189 23.11 -2.18 4.96
CA LYS A 189 24.22 -2.71 4.15
C LYS A 189 24.65 -1.90 2.91
N TYR A 190 24.08 -0.71 2.71
CA TYR A 190 24.60 0.30 1.77
C TYR A 190 25.58 1.28 2.46
N GLU A 191 26.17 0.86 3.58
CA GLU A 191 27.38 1.43 4.19
C GLU A 191 28.55 1.33 3.22
N GLY A 192 28.68 2.38 2.42
CA GLY A 192 29.87 2.63 1.61
C GLY A 192 30.08 4.11 1.39
N HIS A 193 29.03 4.89 1.05
CA HIS A 193 29.25 6.26 0.59
C HIS A 193 28.18 7.33 0.89
N PHE A 194 27.12 7.10 1.68
CA PHE A 194 26.21 8.18 2.07
C PHE A 194 25.66 8.00 3.49
N GLU A 195 26.20 8.77 4.44
CA GLU A 195 25.80 8.84 5.86
C GLU A 195 24.52 9.68 6.11
N GLU A 196 23.76 10.05 5.07
CA GLU A 196 22.51 10.78 5.27
C GLU A 196 21.39 9.80 5.69
N LYS A 197 21.07 9.84 6.99
CA LYS A 197 19.88 9.22 7.58
C LYS A 197 18.65 9.66 6.78
N ILE A 198 17.90 8.72 6.20
CA ILE A 198 16.63 9.08 5.54
C ILE A 198 15.66 9.54 6.62
N HIS A 199 15.15 10.76 6.44
CA HIS A 199 13.98 11.23 7.16
C HIS A 199 12.73 10.84 6.38
N TRP A 200 12.04 9.82 6.87
CA TRP A 200 10.71 9.47 6.38
C TRP A 200 9.72 10.56 6.81
N PRO A 201 8.70 10.87 5.98
CA PRO A 201 7.62 11.72 6.47
C PRO A 201 6.89 11.01 7.62
N ASP A 202 6.31 11.78 8.54
CA ASP A 202 5.68 11.25 9.76
C ASP A 202 4.67 10.13 9.45
N TRP A 203 3.86 10.29 8.41
CA TRP A 203 2.87 9.31 7.94
C TRP A 203 3.46 7.99 7.39
N ALA A 204 4.75 7.93 7.11
CA ALA A 204 5.46 6.73 6.65
C ALA A 204 6.43 6.16 7.68
N SER A 205 6.61 6.82 8.83
CA SER A 205 7.40 6.35 9.96
C SER A 205 6.51 5.96 11.12
N ASN A 206 6.96 4.98 11.92
CA ASN A 206 6.40 4.81 13.25
C ASN A 206 7.10 5.81 14.19
N THR A 207 6.34 6.52 15.03
CA THR A 207 6.88 7.61 15.87
C THR A 207 7.86 7.11 16.94
N GLU A 208 7.77 5.83 17.33
CA GLU A 208 8.61 5.19 18.33
C GLU A 208 9.71 4.28 17.73
N ARG A 209 9.58 3.87 16.46
CA ARG A 209 10.52 2.98 15.78
C ARG A 209 11.14 3.72 14.60
N THR A 210 12.47 3.75 14.52
CA THR A 210 13.26 4.44 13.48
C THR A 210 13.06 3.93 12.02
N GLY A 211 11.99 3.17 11.75
CA GLY A 211 11.69 2.54 10.48
C GLY A 211 10.23 2.64 10.08
N ILE A 212 9.94 2.05 8.92
CA ILE A 212 8.61 2.03 8.32
C ILE A 212 7.75 0.98 9.03
N PRO A 213 6.48 1.27 9.35
CA PRO A 213 5.57 0.31 9.96
C PRO A 213 5.51 -1.00 9.16
N PHE A 214 5.53 -2.14 9.85
CA PHE A 214 5.52 -3.47 9.24
C PHE A 214 4.48 -4.39 9.88
N ILE A 215 3.76 -5.13 9.05
CA ILE A 215 2.82 -6.18 9.44
C ILE A 215 3.32 -7.53 8.93
N GLN A 216 3.49 -8.48 9.84
CA GLN A 216 3.78 -9.85 9.46
C GLN A 216 2.52 -10.56 8.94
N MET A 217 2.61 -11.05 7.71
CA MET A 217 1.58 -11.83 7.01
C MET A 217 1.89 -13.32 7.11
N SER A 218 0.89 -14.13 7.48
CA SER A 218 1.02 -15.59 7.46
C SER A 218 0.89 -16.10 6.02
N ILE A 219 1.63 -17.17 5.71
CA ILE A 219 1.53 -17.87 4.43
C ILE A 219 1.29 -19.33 4.74
N ASP A 220 0.10 -19.80 4.37
CA ASP A 220 -0.43 -21.08 4.85
C ASP A 220 0.13 -22.29 4.10
N PHE A 221 0.99 -22.06 3.10
CA PHE A 221 1.59 -23.10 2.28
C PHE A 221 3.05 -22.78 1.98
N PRO A 222 3.93 -23.79 1.89
CA PRO A 222 5.30 -23.57 1.46
C PRO A 222 5.29 -23.20 -0.02
N LEU A 223 5.43 -21.90 -0.35
CA LEU A 223 5.65 -21.57 -1.75
C LEU A 223 7.07 -21.95 -2.15
N ARG A 224 7.25 -22.15 -3.45
CA ARG A 224 8.53 -22.42 -4.08
C ARG A 224 8.79 -21.37 -5.12
N LYS A 225 10.02 -20.88 -5.15
CA LYS A 225 10.45 -19.95 -6.19
C LYS A 225 10.99 -20.74 -7.38
N PRO A 226 10.40 -20.61 -8.57
CA PRO A 226 11.01 -21.15 -9.77
C PRO A 226 12.29 -20.38 -10.07
N THR A 227 13.39 -21.09 -10.32
CA THR A 227 14.62 -20.47 -10.81
C THR A 227 14.61 -20.43 -12.32
N ARG A 228 15.40 -19.50 -12.89
CA ARG A 228 15.65 -19.47 -14.32
C ARG A 228 16.16 -20.85 -14.79
N ILE A 229 15.71 -21.26 -15.97
CA ILE A 229 16.21 -22.46 -16.64
C ILE A 229 17.54 -22.10 -17.28
N ASP A 230 18.60 -22.77 -16.83
CA ASP A 230 19.92 -22.67 -17.43
C ASP A 230 20.30 -24.06 -17.97
N ASN A 231 20.73 -24.14 -19.24
CA ASN A 231 21.07 -25.39 -19.94
C ASN A 231 19.97 -26.46 -19.93
N GLY A 232 18.70 -26.05 -20.05
CA GLY A 232 17.56 -26.98 -20.13
C GLY A 232 17.16 -27.61 -18.79
N LYS A 233 17.73 -27.17 -17.67
CA LYS A 233 17.32 -27.60 -16.32
C LYS A 233 16.80 -26.41 -15.52
N GLY A 234 15.60 -26.54 -14.97
CA GLY A 234 15.05 -25.62 -13.98
C GLY A 234 15.22 -26.18 -12.58
N HIS A 235 15.33 -25.30 -11.58
CA HIS A 235 15.34 -25.66 -10.18
C HIS A 235 14.23 -24.91 -9.44
N TYR A 236 13.88 -25.40 -8.25
CA TYR A 236 13.02 -24.70 -7.30
C TYR A 236 13.81 -24.50 -6.02
N THR A 237 13.63 -23.35 -5.37
CA THR A 237 14.10 -23.14 -4.00
C THR A 237 12.89 -23.04 -3.07
N ASP A 238 12.91 -23.75 -1.95
CA ASP A 238 11.88 -23.62 -0.92
C ASP A 238 11.93 -22.20 -0.33
N TRP A 239 10.77 -21.55 -0.24
CA TRP A 239 10.70 -20.12 0.02
C TRP A 239 10.16 -19.74 1.40
N ALA A 240 9.20 -20.49 1.95
CA ALA A 240 8.57 -20.16 3.22
C ALA A 240 8.30 -21.41 4.08
N LEU A 241 9.31 -22.25 4.31
CA LEU A 241 9.18 -23.41 5.21
C LEU A 241 9.32 -23.05 6.70
N GLU A 242 9.94 -21.91 7.04
CA GLU A 242 10.25 -21.59 8.44
C GLU A 242 9.04 -21.15 9.29
N THR A 243 7.85 -20.93 8.69
CA THR A 243 6.63 -20.52 9.42
C THR A 243 5.56 -21.61 9.55
N VAL A 244 5.74 -22.79 8.95
CA VAL A 244 4.70 -23.84 8.93
C VAL A 244 4.74 -24.72 10.20
N THR A 245 5.80 -24.66 11.01
CA THR A 245 6.01 -25.62 12.11
C THR A 245 5.28 -25.34 13.43
N SER A 246 4.47 -24.28 13.56
CA SER A 246 3.75 -24.00 14.82
C SER A 246 2.27 -24.40 14.84
N PHE A 247 1.71 -24.94 13.74
CA PHE A 247 0.26 -25.21 13.66
C PHE A 247 -0.19 -26.65 13.94
N GLN A 248 0.72 -27.57 14.32
CA GLN A 248 0.39 -28.99 14.55
C GLN A 248 0.68 -29.54 15.95
N ALA A 249 0.79 -28.69 16.99
CA ALA A 249 1.00 -29.16 18.36
C ALA A 249 -0.13 -28.69 19.31
N GLY A 250 -1.39 -29.04 19.02
CA GLY A 250 -2.49 -28.62 19.89
C GLY A 250 -3.85 -29.25 19.66
N ALA A 251 -3.95 -30.45 19.08
CA ALA A 251 -5.24 -31.08 18.85
C ALA A 251 -5.21 -32.62 18.93
N GLU A 252 -4.62 -33.20 19.99
CA GLU A 252 -4.98 -34.56 20.43
C GLU A 252 -4.85 -34.63 21.96
N ASN A 253 -5.99 -34.50 22.63
CA ASN A 253 -6.32 -35.09 23.93
C ASN A 253 -7.81 -34.82 24.18
N GLU A 254 -8.65 -35.46 23.37
CA GLU A 254 -10.03 -35.71 23.79
C GLU A 254 -10.01 -36.85 24.80
N ALA A 255 -10.56 -36.58 25.97
CA ALA A 255 -10.75 -37.55 27.04
C ALA A 255 -11.77 -38.61 26.62
N GLU A 256 -11.41 -39.88 26.77
CA GLU A 256 -12.39 -40.97 26.82
C GLU A 256 -13.17 -40.89 28.14
N PRO A 257 -14.51 -41.06 28.14
CA PRO A 257 -15.29 -41.18 29.36
C PRO A 257 -15.39 -42.64 29.80
N ASP A 258 -15.11 -42.91 31.07
CA ASP A 258 -15.66 -44.02 31.85
C ASP A 258 -16.69 -43.48 32.86
#